data_AF-A0A3S4Y331-F1
#
_entry.id   AF-A0A3S4Y331-F1
#
_cell.length_a   1.000
_cell.length_b   1.000
_cell.length_c   1.000
_cell.angle_alpha   90.00
_cell.angle_beta   90.00
_cell.angle_gamma   90.00
#
_symmetry.space_group_name_H-M   'P 1'
#
loop_
_entity.id
_entity.type
_entity.pdbx_description
1 polymer ?
#
loop_
_entity_poly.entity_id
_entity_poly.type
_entity_poly.pdbx_seq_one_letter_code
_entity_poly.pdbx_strand_id
1 'polypeptide(L)'
;MAFRIEKDTMGEVQVPADKYWAAQTERSRNNFKIGPEASMPAEIIEAFGYLKKAAAFANHDLGVLPAEKRDLIAQACDEILANKLDDQFPSLFGKPAPVRNQI
;
A
#
# COMPACT_ATOMS: atom_id res chain seq x y z
N MET A 1 -3.21 -20.34 8.97
CA MET A 1 -3.17 -19.19 8.05
C MET A 1 -2.38 -19.62 6.82
N ALA A 2 -2.90 -19.36 5.63
CA ALA A 2 -2.19 -19.63 4.38
C ALA A 2 -1.28 -18.43 4.05
N PHE A 3 -0.09 -18.69 3.52
CA PHE A 3 0.90 -17.67 3.16
C PHE A 3 1.32 -17.87 1.70
N ARG A 4 1.65 -16.78 1.00
CA ARG A 4 2.42 -16.81 -0.23
C ARG A 4 3.85 -16.35 0.03
N ILE A 5 4.78 -16.90 -0.73
CA ILE A 5 6.18 -16.48 -0.65
C ILE A 5 6.39 -15.36 -1.67
N GLU A 6 6.76 -14.19 -1.17
CA GLU A 6 7.17 -13.04 -1.98
C GLU A 6 8.69 -12.90 -1.93
N LYS A 7 9.28 -12.40 -3.03
CA LYS A 7 10.73 -12.23 -3.15
C LYS A 7 11.06 -10.81 -3.59
N ASP A 8 11.97 -10.18 -2.86
CA ASP A 8 12.62 -8.92 -3.25
C ASP A 8 14.16 -9.11 -3.29
N THR A 9 14.90 -8.01 -3.42
CA THR A 9 16.37 -8.03 -3.43
C THR A 9 16.99 -8.47 -2.10
N MET A 10 16.23 -8.48 -1.00
CA MET A 10 16.69 -8.92 0.32
C MET A 10 16.38 -10.40 0.59
N GLY A 11 15.74 -11.09 -0.37
CA GLY A 11 15.40 -12.51 -0.29
C GLY A 11 13.90 -12.75 -0.17
N GLU A 12 13.55 -13.91 0.36
CA GLU A 12 12.16 -14.37 0.48
C GLU A 12 11.52 -13.86 1.79
N VAL A 13 10.20 -13.69 1.78
CA VAL A 13 9.38 -13.36 2.94
C VAL A 13 7.98 -13.94 2.78
N GLN A 14 7.39 -14.40 3.88
CA GLN A 14 6.04 -14.95 3.90
C GLN A 14 5.03 -13.81 4.08
N VAL A 15 4.09 -13.70 3.15
CA VAL A 15 2.99 -12.73 3.21
C VAL A 15 1.66 -13.48 3.35
N PRO A 16 0.73 -13.05 4.22
CA PRO A 16 -0.59 -13.65 4.31
C PRO A 16 -1.27 -13.72 2.93
N ALA A 17 -1.84 -14.87 2.59
CA ALA A 17 -2.35 -15.13 1.24
C ALA A 17 -3.59 -14.27 0.88
N ASP A 18 -4.32 -13.80 1.90
CA ASP A 18 -5.51 -12.95 1.82
C ASP A 18 -5.20 -11.45 1.64
N LYS A 19 -3.92 -11.08 1.62
CA LYS A 19 -3.48 -9.68 1.52
C LYS A 19 -2.89 -9.39 0.14
N TYR A 20 -3.06 -8.17 -0.35
CA TYR A 20 -2.59 -7.76 -1.68
C TYR A 20 -1.16 -7.18 -1.68
N TRP A 21 -0.63 -6.77 -0.53
CA TRP A 21 0.74 -6.25 -0.46
C TRP A 21 1.79 -7.36 -0.68
N ALA A 22 3.03 -6.94 -0.92
CA ALA A 22 4.13 -7.83 -1.25
C ALA A 22 5.29 -7.72 -0.24
N ALA A 23 6.47 -8.24 -0.63
CA ALA A 23 7.63 -8.37 0.25
C ALA A 23 8.04 -7.08 0.98
N GLN A 24 8.10 -5.94 0.27
CA GLN A 24 8.59 -4.69 0.85
C GLN A 24 7.70 -4.20 2.00
N THR A 25 6.38 -4.21 1.80
CA THR A 25 5.42 -3.83 2.85
C THR A 25 5.51 -4.79 4.03
N GLU A 26 5.61 -6.10 3.78
CA GLU A 26 5.72 -7.11 4.83
C GLU A 26 6.99 -6.95 5.66
N ARG A 27 8.15 -6.70 5.02
CA ARG A 27 9.39 -6.40 5.74
C ARG A 27 9.27 -5.13 6.56
N SER A 28 8.65 -4.10 6.01
CA SER A 28 8.43 -2.84 6.71
C SER A 28 7.55 -3.02 7.96
N ARG A 29 6.44 -3.76 7.86
CA ARG A 29 5.61 -4.13 9.02
C ARG A 29 6.42 -4.88 10.10
N ASN A 30 7.35 -5.74 9.69
CA ASN A 30 8.18 -6.51 10.61
C ASN A 30 9.27 -5.67 11.28
N ASN A 31 9.81 -4.67 10.57
CA ASN A 31 10.88 -3.81 11.05
C ASN A 31 10.37 -2.64 11.92
N PHE A 32 9.19 -2.09 11.61
CA PHE A 32 8.69 -0.87 12.24
C PHE A 32 7.45 -1.12 13.12
N LYS A 33 7.67 -1.81 14.24
CA LYS A 33 6.64 -2.10 15.25
C LYS A 33 6.61 -1.03 16.35
N ILE A 34 6.50 0.24 15.95
CA ILE A 34 6.58 1.37 16.88
C ILE A 34 5.18 1.90 17.14
N GLY A 35 4.71 1.84 18.39
CA GLY A 35 3.39 2.33 18.80
C GLY A 35 2.25 1.35 18.52
N PRO A 36 0.99 1.72 18.86
CA PRO A 36 -0.18 0.91 18.57
C PRO A 36 -0.39 0.79 17.06
N GLU A 37 -0.93 -0.36 16.62
CA GLU A 37 -1.27 -0.57 15.21
C GLU A 37 -2.13 0.60 14.70
N ALA A 38 -1.68 1.19 13.60
CA ALA A 38 -2.38 2.24 12.90
C ALA A 38 -2.47 1.85 11.42
N SER A 39 -3.48 2.38 10.73
CA SER A 39 -3.52 2.41 9.27
C SER A 39 -2.93 3.72 8.79
N MET A 40 -2.42 3.74 7.56
CA MET A 40 -2.07 5.00 6.91
C MET A 40 -3.30 5.93 6.90
N PRO A 41 -3.13 7.25 7.05
CA PRO A 41 -4.26 8.19 6.94
C PRO A 41 -4.97 7.99 5.59
N ALA A 42 -6.30 7.96 5.61
CA ALA A 42 -7.11 7.69 4.43
C ALA A 42 -6.80 8.69 3.30
N GLU A 43 -6.59 9.96 3.66
CA GLU A 43 -6.27 11.03 2.72
C GLU A 43 -4.96 10.77 1.96
N ILE A 44 -3.98 10.11 2.59
CA ILE A 44 -2.73 9.73 1.93
C ILE A 44 -2.97 8.56 0.97
N ILE A 45 -3.76 7.56 1.39
CA ILE A 45 -4.12 6.42 0.55
C ILE A 45 -4.87 6.91 -0.70
N GLU A 46 -5.88 7.77 -0.52
CA GLU A 46 -6.64 8.39 -1.60
C GLU A 46 -5.74 9.20 -2.54
N ALA A 47 -4.84 10.02 -2.00
CA ALA A 47 -3.89 10.79 -2.80
C ALA A 47 -3.01 9.89 -3.68
N PHE A 48 -2.54 8.75 -3.15
CA PHE A 48 -1.81 7.77 -3.94
C PHE A 48 -2.68 7.07 -4.99
N GLY A 49 -3.96 6.80 -4.68
CA GLY A 49 -4.94 6.29 -5.64
C GLY A 49 -5.07 7.21 -6.86
N TYR A 50 -5.30 8.51 -6.63
CA TYR A 50 -5.35 9.50 -7.72
C TYR A 50 -4.03 9.62 -8.48
N LEU A 51 -2.91 9.70 -7.76
CA LEU A 51 -1.58 9.83 -8.36
C LEU A 51 -1.26 8.65 -9.29
N LYS A 52 -1.51 7.41 -8.84
CA LYS A 52 -1.20 6.21 -9.62
C LYS A 52 -2.15 6.04 -10.79
N LYS A 53 -3.43 6.39 -10.65
CA LYS A 53 -4.38 6.43 -11.76
C LYS A 53 -3.90 7.42 -12.83
N ALA A 54 -3.61 8.66 -12.45
CA ALA A 54 -3.13 9.68 -13.38
C ALA A 54 -1.82 9.26 -14.08
N ALA A 55 -0.87 8.68 -13.34
CA ALA A 55 0.37 8.17 -13.91
C ALA A 55 0.15 7.04 -14.93
N ALA A 56 -0.83 6.16 -14.70
CA ALA A 56 -1.17 5.09 -15.64
C ALA A 56 -1.70 5.66 -16.97
N PHE A 57 -2.58 6.66 -16.92
CA PHE A 57 -3.06 7.35 -18.12
C PHE A 57 -1.94 8.09 -18.84
N ALA A 58 -1.13 8.88 -18.13
CA ALA A 58 -0.01 9.60 -18.72
C ALA A 58 1.00 8.65 -19.39
N ASN A 59 1.31 7.52 -18.76
CA ASN A 59 2.21 6.50 -19.33
C ASN A 59 1.61 5.80 -20.55
N HIS A 60 0.29 5.64 -20.59
CA HIS A 60 -0.38 5.10 -21.77
C HIS A 60 -0.32 6.09 -22.94
N ASP A 61 -0.57 7.37 -22.69
CA ASP A 61 -0.53 8.43 -23.70
C ASP A 61 0.89 8.59 -24.29
N LEU A 62 1.93 8.32 -23.49
CA LEU A 62 3.33 8.26 -23.93
C LEU A 62 3.70 6.96 -24.67
N GLY A 63 2.79 5.98 -24.77
CA GLY A 63 3.01 4.71 -25.44
C GLY A 63 3.88 3.70 -24.67
N VAL A 64 4.19 3.97 -23.39
CA VAL A 64 5.03 3.08 -22.56
C VAL A 64 4.21 2.10 -21.70
N LEU A 65 2.88 2.22 -21.71
CA LEU A 65 1.96 1.33 -21.01
C LEU A 65 0.81 0.87 -21.93
N PRO A 66 0.59 -0.44 -22.13
CA PRO A 66 -0.56 -0.95 -22.88
C PRO A 66 -1.89 -0.55 -22.24
N ALA A 67 -2.93 -0.37 -23.07
CA ALA A 67 -4.27 0.03 -22.61
C ALA A 67 -4.86 -0.93 -21.57
N GLU A 68 -4.69 -2.24 -21.76
CA GLU A 68 -5.15 -3.27 -20.81
C GLU A 68 -4.56 -3.05 -19.40
N LYS A 69 -3.25 -2.80 -19.31
CA LYS A 69 -2.60 -2.53 -18.02
C LYS A 69 -3.05 -1.20 -17.42
N ARG A 70 -3.20 -0.17 -18.24
CA ARG A 70 -3.75 1.13 -17.80
C ARG A 70 -5.13 0.92 -17.16
N ASP A 71 -6.01 0.18 -17.80
CA ASP A 71 -7.39 -0.02 -17.36
C ASP A 71 -7.46 -0.84 -16.07
N LEU A 72 -6.65 -1.90 -15.95
CA LEU A 72 -6.54 -2.68 -14.72
C LEU A 72 -5.98 -1.86 -13.56
N ILE A 73 -4.96 -1.03 -13.80
CA ILE A 73 -4.41 -0.14 -12.77
C ILE A 73 -5.46 0.91 -12.37
N ALA A 74 -6.18 1.48 -13.34
CA ALA A 74 -7.22 2.46 -13.10
C ALA A 74 -8.36 1.86 -12.27
N GLN A 75 -8.80 0.64 -12.59
CA GLN A 75 -9.81 -0.09 -11.82
C GLN A 75 -9.35 -0.33 -10.39
N ALA A 76 -8.12 -0.80 -10.18
CA ALA A 76 -7.57 -1.01 -8.84
C ALA A 76 -7.52 0.32 -8.05
N CYS A 77 -7.15 1.43 -8.68
CA CYS A 77 -7.20 2.75 -8.06
C CYS A 77 -8.63 3.17 -7.70
N ASP A 78 -9.61 2.88 -8.55
CA ASP A 78 -11.02 3.18 -8.26
C ASP A 78 -11.58 2.34 -7.10
N GLU A 79 -11.12 1.10 -6.94
CA GLU A 79 -11.46 0.27 -5.79
C GLU A 79 -10.84 0.81 -4.49
N ILE A 80 -9.62 1.34 -4.55
CA ILE A 80 -8.97 2.05 -3.43
C ILE A 80 -9.77 3.31 -3.07
N LEU A 81 -10.10 4.16 -4.06
CA LEU A 81 -10.86 5.40 -3.84
C LEU A 81 -12.30 5.15 -3.36
N ALA A 82 -12.84 3.96 -3.61
CA ALA A 82 -14.13 3.51 -3.09
C ALA A 82 -14.03 2.88 -1.68
N ASN A 83 -12.87 2.95 -1.01
CA ASN A 83 -12.59 2.39 0.32
C ASN A 83 -12.86 0.87 0.42
N LYS A 84 -12.71 0.13 -0.68
CA LYS A 84 -12.92 -1.33 -0.70
C LYS A 84 -11.70 -2.12 -0.22
N LEU A 85 -10.55 -1.46 -0.11
CA LEU A 85 -9.24 -2.08 0.13
C LEU A 85 -8.51 -1.47 1.34
N ASP A 86 -9.24 -0.83 2.27
CA ASP A 86 -8.65 -0.13 3.42
C ASP A 86 -7.79 -1.04 4.31
N ASP A 87 -8.13 -2.33 4.37
CA ASP A 87 -7.42 -3.35 5.15
C ASP A 87 -6.10 -3.82 4.49
N GLN A 88 -5.75 -3.24 3.35
CA GLN A 88 -4.57 -3.55 2.54
C GLN A 88 -3.44 -2.53 2.72
N PHE A 89 -3.66 -1.47 3.49
CA PHE A 89 -2.71 -0.38 3.72
C PHE A 89 -2.27 -0.28 5.20
N PRO A 90 -1.44 -1.22 5.67
CA PRO A 90 -0.91 -1.16 7.03
C PRO A 90 -0.02 0.07 7.22
N SER A 91 -0.17 0.81 8.33
CA SER A 91 0.79 1.86 8.67
C SER A 91 2.11 1.26 9.12
N LEU A 92 3.17 2.00 8.81
CA LEU A 92 4.53 1.70 9.23
C LEU A 92 4.93 2.50 10.48
N PHE A 93 4.18 3.56 10.78
CA PHE A 93 4.37 4.38 11.98
C PHE A 93 3.11 4.28 12.81
N GLY A 94 3.22 3.80 14.05
CA GLY A 94 2.11 3.87 15.00
C GLY A 94 1.75 5.33 15.26
N LYS A 95 0.53 5.56 15.76
CA LYS A 95 0.13 6.92 16.17
C LYS A 95 1.18 7.48 17.13
N PRO A 96 1.61 8.75 16.99
CA PRO A 96 2.47 9.37 17.97
C PRO A 96 1.80 9.20 19.34
N ALA A 97 2.54 8.65 20.31
CA ALA A 97 2.08 8.65 21.69
C ALA A 97 1.75 10.10 22.06
N PRO A 98 0.63 10.37 22.77
CA PRO A 98 0.32 11.73 23.18
C PRO A 98 1.55 12.28 23.90
N VAL A 99 2.07 13.41 23.41
CA VAL A 99 3.15 14.14 24.06
C VAL A 99 2.59 14.53 25.42
N ARG A 100 2.91 13.74 26.45
CA ARG A 100 2.58 14.09 27.82
C ARG A 100 3.45 15.30 28.10
N ASN A 101 2.85 16.49 28.07
CA ASN A 101 3.47 17.73 28.50
C ASN A 101 4.12 17.49 29.87
N GLN A 102 5.41 17.23 29.88
CA GLN A 102 6.28 17.43 31.04
C GLN A 102 6.85 18.83 30.87
N ILE A 103 6.07 19.81 31.32
CA ILE A 103 6.56 21.10 31.78
C ILE A 103 6.17 21.17 33.26
#